data_AF-A0A8T2K3R2-F1
#
_entry.id   AF-A0A8T2K3R2-F1
#
_cell.length_a   1.000
_cell.length_b   1.000
_cell.length_c   1.000
_cell.angle_alpha   90.00
_cell.angle_beta   90.00
_cell.angle_gamma   90.00
#
_symmetry.space_group_name_H-M   'P 1'
#
loop_
_entity.id
_entity.type
_entity.pdbx_description
1 polymer ?
#
loop_
_entity_poly.entity_id
_entity_poly.type
_entity_poly.pdbx_seq_one_letter_code
_entity_poly.pdbx_strand_id
1 'polypeptide(L)'
;MILDETPLFEPRLLEELDWSQNMVSFCPTISPVCPGEGLILRPLCTADFNRGFYQVLCQLTKVGDVTQEQFIKKFDHMKKTGDYFVTVVEDLNLGQIVATATLIVEHKFIHGCAKVHGITVFLVKVLKACLTPPNAVP
;
A
#
# COMPACT_ATOMS: atom_id res chain seq x y z
N MET A 1 10.52 -15.76 13.68
CA MET A 1 10.74 -14.90 12.50
C MET A 1 10.60 -13.47 12.98
N ILE A 2 11.63 -12.65 12.75
CA ILE A 2 11.70 -11.27 13.27
C ILE A 2 10.99 -10.36 12.26
N LEU A 3 10.19 -9.40 12.74
CA LEU A 3 9.64 -8.35 11.88
C LEU A 3 10.75 -7.40 11.50
N ASP A 4 10.80 -7.05 10.24
CA ASP A 4 11.86 -6.27 9.65
C ASP A 4 11.31 -5.23 8.68
N GLU A 5 12.15 -4.28 8.30
CA GLU A 5 11.77 -3.16 7.43
C GLU A 5 12.00 -3.45 5.94
N THR A 6 12.28 -4.69 5.56
CA THR A 6 12.47 -5.04 4.15
C THR A 6 11.16 -4.84 3.40
N PRO A 7 11.16 -4.02 2.34
CA PRO A 7 9.95 -3.73 1.59
C PRO A 7 9.48 -4.96 0.78
N LEU A 8 8.19 -4.98 0.47
CA LEU A 8 7.54 -6.01 -0.34
C LEU A 8 8.06 -5.99 -1.79
N PHE A 9 8.25 -4.79 -2.35
CA PHE A 9 8.78 -4.55 -3.69
C PHE A 9 9.74 -3.35 -3.65
N GLU A 10 10.47 -3.09 -4.74
CA GLU A 10 11.46 -2.02 -4.78
C GLU A 10 10.80 -0.63 -4.65
N PRO A 11 11.16 0.18 -3.62
CA PRO A 11 10.56 1.50 -3.40
C PRO A 11 10.72 2.46 -4.59
N ARG A 12 11.79 2.31 -5.36
CA ARG A 12 12.08 3.10 -6.57
C ARG A 12 10.97 3.05 -7.61
N LEU A 13 10.22 1.94 -7.67
CA LEU A 13 9.07 1.82 -8.57
C LEU A 13 7.97 2.84 -8.28
N LEU A 14 7.88 3.37 -7.05
CA LEU A 14 6.96 4.46 -6.70
C LEU A 14 7.50 5.83 -7.11
N GLU A 15 8.82 6.01 -7.08
CA GLU A 15 9.51 7.26 -7.47
C GLU A 15 9.50 7.45 -8.98
N GLU A 16 9.59 6.35 -9.74
CA GLU A 16 9.60 6.32 -11.20
C GLU A 16 8.19 6.41 -11.81
N LEU A 17 7.13 6.50 -11.00
CA LEU A 17 5.76 6.66 -11.50
C LEU A 17 5.62 7.99 -12.23
N ASP A 18 5.34 7.91 -13.53
CA ASP A 18 5.08 9.09 -14.37
C ASP A 18 3.74 9.73 -13.98
N TRP A 19 3.83 10.76 -13.13
CA TRP A 19 2.68 11.50 -12.61
C TRP A 19 2.13 12.54 -13.59
N SER A 20 2.76 12.71 -14.77
CA SER A 20 2.33 13.68 -15.78
C SER A 20 0.92 13.39 -16.33
N GLN A 21 0.46 12.13 -16.24
CA GLN A 21 -0.89 11.72 -16.66
C GLN A 21 -1.91 11.64 -15.52
N ASN A 22 -1.59 12.14 -14.32
CA ASN A 22 -2.53 12.09 -13.22
C ASN A 22 -3.76 12.99 -13.50
N MET A 23 -4.92 12.37 -13.74
CA MET A 23 -6.19 13.07 -14.00
C MET A 23 -6.89 13.59 -12.74
N VAL A 24 -6.30 13.37 -11.55
CA VAL A 24 -6.89 13.78 -10.27
C VAL A 24 -6.22 15.06 -9.77
N SER A 25 -6.99 16.15 -9.68
CA SER A 25 -6.56 17.36 -9.00
C SER A 25 -6.58 17.17 -7.49
N PHE A 26 -5.41 17.34 -6.86
CA PHE A 26 -5.28 17.36 -5.42
C PHE A 26 -5.09 18.81 -4.95
N CYS A 27 -5.87 19.21 -3.95
CA CYS A 27 -5.78 20.52 -3.31
C CYS A 27 -5.65 20.31 -1.79
N PRO A 28 -4.47 20.51 -1.17
CA PRO A 28 -3.21 20.97 -1.76
C PRO A 28 -2.56 19.95 -2.72
N THR A 29 -1.65 20.40 -3.57
CA THR A 29 -0.95 19.56 -4.55
C THR A 29 -0.05 18.55 -3.83
N ILE A 30 -0.48 17.30 -3.76
CA ILE A 30 0.31 16.18 -3.25
C ILE A 30 0.93 15.40 -4.42
N SER A 31 2.11 14.82 -4.18
CA SER A 31 2.79 13.92 -5.12
C SER A 31 3.18 12.61 -4.43
N PRO A 32 3.53 11.53 -5.15
CA PRO A 32 4.03 10.30 -4.52
C PRO A 32 5.26 10.54 -3.63
N VAL A 33 6.07 11.55 -3.98
CA VAL A 33 7.27 11.97 -3.26
C VAL A 33 6.94 12.89 -2.08
N CYS A 34 5.80 13.57 -2.12
CA CYS A 34 5.33 14.46 -1.06
C CYS A 34 3.80 14.27 -0.85
N PRO A 35 3.40 13.17 -0.19
CA PRO A 35 1.97 12.86 0.01
C PRO A 35 1.29 13.79 1.04
N GLY A 36 2.08 14.55 1.80
CA GLY A 36 1.62 15.50 2.82
C GLY A 36 2.72 15.72 3.86
N GLU A 37 2.61 16.79 4.64
CA GLU A 37 3.57 17.08 5.72
C GLU A 37 3.51 15.98 6.79
N GLY A 38 4.65 15.35 7.08
CA GLY A 38 4.75 14.24 8.04
C GLY A 38 4.23 12.89 7.51
N LEU A 39 3.84 12.77 6.25
CA LEU A 39 3.40 11.52 5.64
C LEU A 39 4.46 10.97 4.69
N ILE A 40 4.65 9.66 4.68
CA ILE A 40 5.50 8.96 3.71
C ILE A 40 4.73 7.87 2.98
N LEU A 41 4.94 7.78 1.67
CA LEU A 41 4.43 6.71 0.84
C LEU A 41 5.55 5.68 0.64
N ARG A 42 5.31 4.43 1.03
CA ARG A 42 6.32 3.36 0.88
C ARG A 42 5.68 1.99 0.66
N PRO A 43 6.43 1.00 0.16
CA PRO A 43 5.96 -0.38 0.12
C PRO A 43 5.69 -0.90 1.54
N LEU A 44 4.74 -1.82 1.65
CA LEU A 44 4.49 -2.57 2.89
C LEU A 44 5.76 -3.31 3.31
N CYS A 45 6.05 -3.33 4.62
CA CYS A 45 7.07 -4.18 5.23
C CYS A 45 6.46 -5.07 6.32
N THR A 46 7.21 -6.06 6.81
CA THR A 46 6.68 -6.96 7.84
C THR A 46 6.48 -6.23 9.18
N ALA A 47 7.32 -5.24 9.50
CA ALA A 47 7.18 -4.39 10.67
C ALA A 47 5.85 -3.61 10.75
N ASP A 48 5.17 -3.39 9.62
CA ASP A 48 3.88 -2.70 9.56
C ASP A 48 2.74 -3.42 10.26
N PHE A 49 2.92 -4.73 10.52
CA PHE A 49 2.01 -5.49 11.38
C PHE A 49 1.78 -4.78 12.72
N ASN A 50 2.86 -4.26 13.33
CA ASN A 50 2.82 -3.56 14.61
C ASN A 50 2.52 -2.06 14.47
N ARG A 51 2.56 -1.49 13.26
CA ARG A 51 2.27 -0.07 13.00
C ARG A 51 0.80 0.20 12.67
N GLY A 52 -0.09 -0.74 12.99
CA GLY A 52 -1.54 -0.57 12.80
C GLY A 52 -2.05 -0.86 11.40
N PHE A 53 -1.30 -1.60 10.56
CA PHE A 53 -1.75 -1.99 9.21
C PHE A 53 -3.14 -2.65 9.21
N TYR A 54 -3.35 -3.61 10.11
CA TYR A 54 -4.64 -4.30 10.25
C TYR A 54 -5.75 -3.39 10.80
N GLN A 55 -5.41 -2.36 11.58
CA GLN A 55 -6.38 -1.39 12.09
C GLN A 55 -6.99 -0.58 10.95
N VAL A 56 -6.18 -0.19 9.96
CA VAL A 56 -6.68 0.48 8.73
C VAL A 56 -7.58 -0.45 7.93
N LEU A 57 -7.16 -1.70 7.71
CA LEU A 57 -7.95 -2.69 6.98
C LEU A 57 -9.28 -3.01 7.67
N CYS A 58 -9.30 -3.02 9.01
CA CYS A 58 -10.51 -3.25 9.81
C CYS A 58 -11.58 -2.17 9.59
N GLN A 59 -11.19 -0.96 9.18
CA GLN A 59 -12.15 0.09 8.84
C GLN A 59 -12.83 -0.12 7.48
N LEU A 60 -12.26 -0.95 6.61
CA LEU A 60 -12.85 -1.31 5.33
C LEU A 60 -13.74 -2.54 5.48
N THR A 61 -13.22 -3.59 6.11
CA THR A 61 -13.88 -4.89 6.19
C THR A 61 -13.46 -5.64 7.45
N LYS A 62 -14.21 -6.68 7.82
CA LYS A 62 -13.85 -7.53 8.94
C LYS A 62 -12.62 -8.36 8.57
N VAL A 63 -11.48 -8.07 9.19
CA VAL A 63 -10.21 -8.75 8.87
C VAL A 63 -10.02 -10.05 9.66
N GLY A 64 -10.71 -10.19 10.80
CA GLY A 64 -10.58 -11.34 11.69
C GLY A 64 -9.29 -11.31 12.51
N ASP A 65 -9.09 -12.34 13.35
CA ASP A 65 -7.87 -12.51 14.14
C ASP A 65 -6.77 -13.11 13.27
N VAL A 66 -5.89 -12.26 12.75
CA VAL A 66 -4.72 -12.68 11.98
C VAL A 66 -3.49 -12.67 12.88
N THR A 67 -2.79 -13.81 12.97
CA THR A 67 -1.54 -13.88 13.73
C THR A 67 -0.37 -13.34 12.93
N GLN A 68 0.68 -12.90 13.63
CA GLN A 68 1.90 -12.38 13.01
C GLN A 68 2.53 -13.39 12.05
N GLU A 69 2.51 -14.69 12.38
CA GLU A 69 3.07 -15.75 11.54
C GLU A 69 2.28 -15.93 10.24
N GLN A 70 0.95 -15.78 10.30
CA GLN A 70 0.10 -15.83 9.11
C GLN A 70 0.39 -14.65 8.19
N PHE A 71 0.57 -13.46 8.76
CA PHE A 71 0.92 -12.26 8.02
C PHE A 71 2.28 -12.41 7.33
N ILE A 72 3.33 -12.82 8.05
CA ILE A 72 4.68 -13.03 7.48
C ILE A 72 4.64 -14.06 6.35
N LYS A 73 3.97 -15.21 6.56
CA LYS A 73 3.82 -16.23 5.51
C LYS A 73 3.14 -15.69 4.26
N LYS A 74 2.12 -14.84 4.43
CA LYS A 74 1.42 -14.23 3.31
C LYS A 74 2.29 -13.17 2.62
N PHE A 75 3.00 -12.36 3.38
CA PHE A 75 3.94 -11.36 2.88
C PHE A 75 5.05 -12.00 2.04
N ASP A 76 5.71 -13.05 2.55
CA ASP A 76 6.77 -13.77 1.85
C ASP A 76 6.27 -14.38 0.54
N HIS A 77 5.05 -14.93 0.56
CA HIS A 77 4.42 -15.45 -0.65
C HIS A 77 4.20 -14.35 -1.69
N MET A 78 3.61 -13.21 -1.30
CA MET A 78 3.38 -12.07 -2.20
C MET A 78 4.70 -11.53 -2.78
N LYS A 79 5.72 -11.39 -1.93
CA LYS A 79 7.06 -10.93 -2.31
C LYS A 79 7.71 -11.85 -3.33
N LYS A 80 7.59 -13.16 -3.13
CA LYS A 80 8.16 -14.17 -4.03
C LYS A 80 7.47 -14.19 -5.39
N THR A 81 6.16 -13.94 -5.44
CA THR A 81 5.41 -13.87 -6.70
C THR A 81 5.81 -12.64 -7.51
N GLY A 82 6.03 -11.49 -6.87
CA GLY A 82 6.43 -10.24 -7.56
C GLY A 82 5.29 -9.52 -8.30
N ASP A 83 4.07 -10.05 -8.26
CA ASP A 83 2.88 -9.47 -8.90
C ASP A 83 2.02 -8.62 -7.94
N TYR A 84 2.46 -8.46 -6.69
CA TYR A 84 1.74 -7.74 -5.64
C TYR A 84 2.49 -6.48 -5.25
N PHE A 85 1.83 -5.35 -5.40
CA PHE A 85 2.33 -4.03 -5.05
C PHE A 85 1.42 -3.45 -3.97
N VAL A 86 1.69 -3.83 -2.72
CA VAL A 86 1.00 -3.27 -1.55
C VAL A 86 1.76 -2.04 -1.07
N THR A 87 1.15 -0.87 -1.22
CA THR A 87 1.72 0.41 -0.84
C THR A 87 0.98 0.96 0.37
N VAL A 88 1.71 1.47 1.35
CA VAL A 88 1.17 2.06 2.57
C VAL A 88 1.56 3.53 2.67
N VAL A 89 0.71 4.31 3.33
CA VAL A 89 1.02 5.66 3.80
C VAL A 89 1.20 5.59 5.30
N GLU A 90 2.39 5.96 5.76
CA GLU A 90 2.71 6.07 7.17
C GLU A 90 2.76 7.55 7.58
N ASP A 91 2.17 7.85 8.74
CA ASP A 91 2.35 9.12 9.42
C ASP A 91 3.55 9.03 10.36
N LEU A 92 4.61 9.79 10.06
CA LEU A 92 5.85 9.83 10.84
C LEU A 92 5.66 10.47 12.22
N ASN A 93 4.64 11.30 12.42
CA ASN A 93 4.37 11.91 13.72
C ASN A 93 3.81 10.88 14.70
N LEU A 94 3.00 9.95 14.19
CA LEU A 94 2.34 8.91 14.99
C LEU A 94 3.09 7.57 14.93
N GLY A 95 3.93 7.35 13.92
CA GLY A 95 4.57 6.06 13.63
C GLY A 95 3.56 4.98 13.23
N GLN A 96 2.46 5.37 12.58
CA GLN A 96 1.33 4.48 12.26
C GLN A 96 0.93 4.56 10.80
N ILE A 97 0.42 3.45 10.29
CA ILE A 97 -0.15 3.38 8.94
C ILE A 97 -1.53 4.06 8.95
N VAL A 98 -1.71 5.04 8.07
CA VAL A 98 -2.95 5.82 7.94
C VAL A 98 -3.74 5.50 6.67
N ALA A 99 -3.09 4.91 5.67
CA ALA A 99 -3.72 4.41 4.45
C ALA A 99 -2.94 3.23 3.85
N THR A 100 -3.61 2.42 3.05
CA THR A 100 -2.99 1.32 2.28
C THR A 100 -3.65 1.22 0.93
N ALA A 101 -2.95 0.75 -0.09
CA ALA A 101 -3.51 0.44 -1.40
C ALA A 101 -2.82 -0.81 -1.94
N THR A 102 -3.58 -1.67 -2.61
CA THR A 102 -3.03 -2.91 -3.17
C THR A 102 -3.26 -2.95 -4.66
N LEU A 103 -2.18 -3.09 -5.40
CA LEU A 103 -2.17 -3.25 -6.84
C LEU A 103 -1.72 -4.68 -7.15
N ILE A 104 -2.53 -5.42 -7.91
CA ILE A 104 -2.26 -6.81 -8.27
C ILE A 104 -2.18 -6.91 -9.79
N VAL A 105 -1.09 -7.49 -10.27
CA VAL A 105 -0.89 -7.79 -11.69
C VAL A 105 -1.42 -9.19 -11.97
N GLU A 106 -2.50 -9.28 -12.75
CA GLU A 106 -3.04 -10.57 -13.20
C GLU A 106 -2.52 -10.90 -14.61
N HIS A 107 -1.89 -12.07 -14.74
CA HIS A 107 -1.42 -12.58 -16.02
C HIS A 107 -2.53 -13.36 -16.73
N LYS A 108 -2.79 -13.03 -18.00
CA LYS A 108 -3.80 -13.70 -18.83
C LYS A 108 -3.17 -14.24 -20.11
N PHE A 109 -3.63 -15.42 -20.56
CA PHE A 109 -3.16 -16.08 -21.79
C PHE A 109 -3.86 -15.58 -23.06
N ILE A 110 -5.01 -14.92 -22.92
CA ILE A 110 -5.75 -14.34 -24.04
C ILE A 110 -4.97 -13.17 -24.65
N HIS A 111 -5.15 -12.93 -25.95
CA HIS A 111 -4.38 -11.95 -26.74
C HIS A 111 -2.87 -12.25 -26.86
N GLY A 112 -2.51 -13.53 -27.00
CA GLY A 112 -1.19 -13.95 -27.49
C GLY A 112 -0.03 -13.77 -26.52
N CYS A 113 -0.28 -13.86 -25.20
CA CYS A 113 0.70 -13.56 -24.15
C CYS A 113 1.36 -12.17 -24.30
N ALA A 114 0.75 -11.28 -25.08
CA ALA A 114 1.32 -9.98 -25.36
C ALA A 114 1.14 -9.09 -24.14
N LYS A 115 2.25 -8.56 -23.62
CA LYS A 115 2.31 -7.43 -22.67
C LYS A 115 1.82 -6.10 -23.30
N VAL A 116 0.97 -6.17 -24.33
CA VAL A 116 0.72 -5.10 -25.31
C VAL A 116 -0.78 -4.95 -25.54
N HIS A 117 -1.53 -4.52 -24.51
CA HIS A 117 -2.65 -3.55 -24.59
C HIS A 117 -3.42 -3.37 -23.27
N GLY A 118 -2.70 -3.46 -22.16
CA GLY A 118 -3.30 -3.31 -20.85
C GLY A 118 -2.96 -4.52 -20.03
N ILE A 119 -1.96 -4.37 -19.17
CA ILE A 119 -1.98 -5.10 -17.92
C ILE A 119 -3.42 -4.92 -17.41
N THR A 120 -4.21 -5.99 -17.29
CA THR A 120 -5.46 -5.87 -16.55
C THR A 120 -5.04 -5.74 -15.11
N VAL A 121 -4.68 -4.51 -14.76
CA VAL A 121 -4.36 -4.11 -13.43
C VAL A 121 -5.67 -4.18 -12.67
N PHE A 122 -5.84 -5.21 -11.85
CA PHE A 122 -6.88 -5.15 -10.84
C PHE A 122 -6.38 -4.18 -9.78
N LEU A 123 -6.81 -2.93 -9.91
CA LEU A 123 -6.57 -1.90 -8.92
C LEU A 123 -7.55 -2.16 -7.78
N VAL A 124 -7.13 -2.91 -6.77
CA VAL A 124 -7.89 -3.06 -5.53
C VAL A 124 -7.68 -1.77 -4.73
N LYS A 125 -8.42 -0.72 -5.10
CA LYS A 125 -8.34 0.58 -4.42
C LYS A 125 -9.07 0.51 -3.09
N VAL A 126 -8.33 0.21 -2.02
CA VAL A 126 -8.80 0.45 -0.65
C VAL A 126 -8.25 1.78 -0.17
N LEU A 127 -8.63 2.90 -0.79
CA LEU A 127 -8.32 4.19 -0.18
C LEU A 127 -9.35 4.47 0.93
N LYS A 128 -8.99 4.15 2.16
CA LYS A 128 -9.58 4.79 3.33
C LYS A 128 -8.45 5.47 4.09
N ALA A 129 -8.26 6.76 3.80
CA ALA A 129 -7.37 7.61 4.56
C ALA A 129 -8.10 7.95 5.88
N CYS A 130 -7.61 7.43 6.99
CA CYS A 130 -8.12 7.81 8.30
C CYS A 130 -7.42 9.09 8.73
N LEU A 131 -7.73 10.22 8.07
CA LEU A 131 -7.36 11.54 8.57
C LEU A 131 -8.31 11.90 9.70
N THR A 132 -8.17 11.25 10.86
CA THR A 132 -8.80 11.76 12.07
C THR A 132 -8.09 13.07 12.44
N PRO A 133 -8.81 14.20 12.55
CA PRO A 133 -8.18 15.43 13.01
C PRO A 133 -7.59 15.20 14.42
N PRO A 134 -6.38 15.71 14.71
CA PRO A 134 -5.67 15.39 15.94
C PRO A 134 -6.31 15.93 17.25
N ASN A 135 -7.57 16.38 17.28
CA ASN A 135 -8.20 16.94 18.49
C ASN A 135 -9.73 16.79 18.53
N ALA A 136 -10.24 15.56 18.61
CA ALA A 136 -11.58 15.33 19.18
C ALA A 136 -11.40 14.81 20.61
N VAL A 137 -11.16 15.74 21.53
CA VAL A 137 -11.29 15.51 22.98
C VAL A 137 -12.79 15.31 23.27
N PRO A 138 -13.18 14.35 24.13
CA PRO A 138 -14.59 14.10 24.46
C PRO A 138 -15.29 15.28 25.15
#